data_AF-A0A848TKK6-F1
#
_entry.id   AF-A0A848TKK6-F1
#
_cell.length_a   1.000
_cell.length_b   1.000
_cell.length_c   1.000
_cell.angle_alpha   90.00
_cell.angle_beta   90.00
_cell.angle_gamma   90.00
#
_symmetry.space_group_name_H-M   'P 1'
#
loop_
_entity.id
_entity.type
_entity.pdbx_description
1 polymer ?
#
loop_
_entity_poly.entity_id
_entity_poly.type
_entity_poly.pdbx_seq_one_letter_code
_entity_poly.pdbx_strand_id
1 'polypeptide(L)'
;MSILKRGLKGAPVKRLQEKLGITADGDFGPGTEQAVREFQDGNGLIVDGIAGPDTFSAMGLHELVLLRKGSRGNAVKRLQEALGIG
;
A
#
# COMPACT_ATOMS: atom_id res chain seq x y z
N MET A 1 -7.82 6.26 -6.11
CA MET A 1 -6.72 6.04 -5.15
C MET A 1 -7.04 4.72 -4.48
N SER A 2 -6.20 3.71 -4.64
CA SER A 2 -6.46 2.41 -4.03
C SER A 2 -6.25 2.52 -2.53
N ILE A 3 -7.16 1.95 -1.76
CA ILE A 3 -7.10 1.88 -0.31
C ILE A 3 -7.48 0.45 0.08
N LEU A 4 -6.65 -0.16 0.92
CA LEU A 4 -6.92 -1.46 1.52
C LEU A 4 -7.23 -1.28 3.01
N LYS A 5 -8.34 -1.86 3.44
CA LYS A 5 -8.83 -1.79 4.82
C LYS A 5 -9.61 -3.06 5.17
N ARG A 6 -9.96 -3.19 6.45
CA ARG A 6 -10.72 -4.33 6.98
C ARG A 6 -11.95 -4.66 6.11
N GLY A 7 -12.14 -5.95 5.84
CA GLY A 7 -13.24 -6.50 5.05
C GLY A 7 -12.94 -6.62 3.55
N LEU A 8 -11.87 -5.99 3.04
CA LEU A 8 -11.42 -6.23 1.68
C LEU A 8 -10.70 -7.58 1.56
N LYS A 9 -10.71 -8.11 0.34
CA LYS A 9 -10.17 -9.43 0.03
C LYS A 9 -9.45 -9.45 -1.32
N GLY A 10 -8.68 -10.51 -1.57
CA GLY A 10 -8.12 -10.85 -2.87
C GLY A 10 -6.62 -10.53 -3.01
N ALA A 11 -6.14 -10.57 -4.25
CA ALA A 11 -4.71 -10.48 -4.55
C ALA A 11 -3.99 -9.23 -3.97
N PRO A 12 -4.58 -8.02 -3.99
CA PRO A 12 -3.95 -6.85 -3.38
C PRO A 12 -3.72 -7.00 -1.87
N VAL A 13 -4.69 -7.60 -1.16
CA VAL A 13 -4.57 -7.87 0.28
C VAL A 13 -3.48 -8.90 0.53
N LYS A 14 -3.43 -9.95 -0.29
CA LYS A 14 -2.38 -10.96 -0.20
C LYS A 14 -0.98 -10.35 -0.38
N ARG A 15 -0.80 -9.44 -1.34
CA ARG A 15 0.47 -8.71 -1.54
C ARG A 15 0.85 -7.83 -0.35
N LEU A 16 -0.13 -7.14 0.23
CA LEU A 16 0.08 -6.35 1.44
C LEU A 16 0.54 -7.25 2.60
N GLN A 17 -0.13 -8.39 2.82
CA GLN A 17 0.22 -9.36 3.86
C GLN A 17 1.62 -9.95 3.66
N GLU A 18 1.98 -10.30 2.42
CA GLU A 18 3.34 -10.75 2.06
C GLU A 18 4.40 -9.70 2.44
N LYS A 19 4.14 -8.41 2.21
CA LYS A 19 5.05 -7.32 2.60
C LYS A 19 5.12 -7.05 4.09
N LEU A 20 4.02 -7.26 4.80
CA LEU A 20 3.95 -7.16 6.26
C LEU A 20 4.63 -8.35 6.96
N GLY A 21 5.00 -9.41 6.23
CA GLY A 21 5.62 -10.60 6.80
C GLY A 21 4.64 -11.45 7.63
N ILE A 22 3.34 -11.37 7.34
CA ILE A 22 2.29 -12.14 8.02
C ILE A 22 1.68 -13.18 7.06
N THR A 23 0.85 -14.09 7.59
CA THR A 23 0.12 -15.06 6.77
C THR A 23 -0.70 -14.37 5.69
N ALA A 24 -0.44 -14.73 4.43
CA ALA A 24 -1.03 -14.10 3.27
C ALA A 24 -2.24 -14.90 2.73
N ASP A 25 -3.35 -14.85 3.45
CA ASP A 25 -4.61 -15.51 3.09
C ASP A 25 -5.47 -14.71 2.10
N GLY A 26 -5.10 -13.44 1.87
CA GLY A 26 -5.84 -12.52 1.01
C GLY A 26 -7.07 -11.92 1.68
N ASP A 27 -7.29 -12.10 2.99
CA ASP A 27 -8.42 -11.55 3.74
C ASP A 27 -7.94 -10.45 4.70
N PHE A 28 -8.41 -9.22 4.52
CA PHE A 28 -8.01 -8.10 5.38
C PHE A 28 -8.84 -8.16 6.67
N GLY A 29 -8.42 -9.02 7.59
CA GLY A 29 -9.01 -9.17 8.92
C GLY A 29 -8.36 -8.26 9.98
N PRO A 30 -8.76 -8.42 11.27
CA PRO A 30 -8.19 -7.67 12.38
C PRO A 30 -6.67 -7.80 12.50
N GLY A 31 -6.10 -8.98 12.22
CA GLY A 31 -4.65 -9.20 12.24
C GLY A 31 -3.90 -8.42 11.16
N THR A 32 -4.47 -8.29 9.96
CA THR A 32 -3.88 -7.45 8.90
C THR A 32 -3.95 -5.97 9.28
N GLU A 33 -5.05 -5.51 9.86
CA GLU A 33 -5.15 -4.12 10.32
C GLU A 33 -4.13 -3.79 11.40
N GLN A 34 -3.97 -4.68 12.38
CA GLN A 34 -2.98 -4.50 13.44
C GLN A 34 -1.56 -4.40 12.86
N ALA A 35 -1.19 -5.30 11.93
CA ALA A 35 0.11 -5.25 11.27
C ALA A 35 0.31 -3.97 10.43
N VAL A 36 -0.74 -3.46 9.78
CA VAL A 36 -0.68 -2.16 9.09
C VAL A 36 -0.43 -1.02 10.08
N ARG A 37 -1.10 -1.00 11.23
CA ARG A 37 -0.89 0.03 12.27
C ARG A 37 0.55 0.01 12.80
N GLU A 38 1.08 -1.17 13.10
CA GLU A 38 2.46 -1.35 13.56
C GLU A 38 3.48 -0.87 12.52
N PHE A 39 3.26 -1.21 11.24
CA PHE A 39 4.09 -0.71 10.16
C PHE A 39 4.02 0.83 10.06
N GLN A 40 2.82 1.40 10.12
CA GLN A 40 2.62 2.85 10.05
C GLN A 40 3.36 3.57 11.18
N ASP A 41 3.22 3.08 12.41
CA ASP A 41 3.88 3.62 13.59
C ASP A 41 5.42 3.58 13.45
N GLY A 42 5.96 2.42 13.07
CA GLY A 42 7.40 2.23 12.87
C GLY A 42 8.01 3.03 11.71
N ASN A 43 7.20 3.57 10.80
CA ASN A 43 7.64 4.36 9.65
C ASN A 43 7.21 5.84 9.73
N GLY A 44 6.68 6.29 10.86
CA GLY A 44 6.26 7.69 11.05
C GLY A 44 5.09 8.12 10.15
N LEU A 45 4.21 7.19 9.80
CA LEU A 45 2.99 7.44 9.03
C LEU A 45 1.80 7.68 9.97
N ILE A 46 0.69 8.19 9.41
CA ILE A 46 -0.58 8.26 10.14
C ILE A 46 -1.02 6.84 10.48
N VAL A 47 -1.21 6.54 11.76
CA VAL A 47 -1.60 5.21 12.27
C VAL A 47 -3.12 5.03 12.23
N ASP A 48 -3.68 4.86 11.03
CA ASP A 48 -5.12 4.70 10.81
C ASP A 48 -5.56 3.25 10.55
N GLY A 49 -4.61 2.33 10.33
CA GLY A 49 -4.88 0.93 9.98
C GLY A 49 -5.36 0.72 8.53
N ILE A 50 -5.27 1.76 7.70
CA ILE A 50 -5.64 1.75 6.29
C ILE A 50 -4.37 1.78 5.45
N ALA A 51 -4.17 0.78 4.62
CA ALA A 51 -3.08 0.81 3.65
C ALA A 51 -3.50 1.65 2.44
N GLY A 52 -3.07 2.91 2.43
CA GLY A 52 -3.21 3.85 1.31
C GLY A 52 -1.86 4.13 0.64
N PRO A 53 -1.78 5.12 -0.27
CA PRO A 53 -0.58 5.37 -1.07
C PRO A 53 0.69 5.73 -0.30
N ASP A 54 0.58 6.37 0.85
CA ASP A 54 1.76 6.64 1.69
C ASP A 54 2.30 5.32 2.26
N THR A 55 1.41 4.47 2.79
CA THR A 55 1.74 3.10 3.23
C THR A 55 2.33 2.27 2.10
N PHE A 56 1.71 2.26 0.91
CA PHE A 56 2.22 1.50 -0.24
C PHE A 56 3.57 2.01 -0.73
N SER A 57 3.76 3.33 -0.77
CA SER A 57 5.04 3.92 -1.17
C SER A 57 6.14 3.54 -0.18
N ALA A 58 5.87 3.58 1.12
CA ALA A 58 6.80 3.17 2.17
C ALA A 58 7.15 1.66 2.08
N MET A 59 6.21 0.81 1.68
CA MET A 59 6.44 -0.63 1.46
C MET A 59 7.06 -0.97 0.09
N GLY A 60 7.15 0.00 -0.82
CA GLY A 60 7.56 -0.20 -2.20
C GLY A 60 6.50 -0.83 -3.13
N LEU A 61 5.24 -0.94 -2.69
CA LEU A 61 4.09 -1.50 -3.41
C LEU A 61 3.47 -0.50 -4.42
N HIS A 62 4.31 0.07 -5.29
CA HIS A 62 3.90 1.12 -6.21
C HIS A 62 2.82 0.67 -7.21
N GLU A 63 2.76 -0.62 -7.51
CA GLU A 63 1.74 -1.25 -8.36
C GLU A 63 0.32 -1.18 -7.77
N LEU A 64 0.21 -1.03 -6.45
CA LEU A 64 -1.08 -0.84 -5.79
C LEU A 64 -1.54 0.62 -5.82
N VAL A 65 -0.66 1.55 -6.21
CA VAL A 65 -1.01 2.97 -6.37
C VAL A 65 -1.62 3.18 -7.76
N LEU A 66 -2.96 3.22 -7.82
CA LEU A 66 -3.64 3.54 -9.07
C LEU A 66 -3.43 5.02 -9.44
N LEU A 67 -2.60 5.26 -10.46
CA LEU A 67 -2.35 6.58 -11.03
C LEU A 67 -3.55 7.07 -11.86
N ARG A 68 -3.86 8.36 -11.73
CA ARG A 68 -4.87 9.08 -12.51
C ARG A 68 -4.37 10.46 -12.93
N LYS A 69 -5.01 11.11 -13.90
CA LYS A 69 -4.72 12.50 -14.26
C LYS A 69 -4.68 13.39 -13.01
N GLY A 70 -3.63 14.18 -12.86
CA GLY A 70 -3.40 15.04 -11.69
C GLY A 70 -2.73 14.35 -10.50
N SER A 71 -2.42 13.06 -10.57
CA SER A 71 -1.57 12.39 -9.56
C SER A 71 -0.19 13.04 -9.51
N ARG A 72 0.45 13.01 -8.35
CA ARG A 72 1.79 13.56 -8.10
C ARG A 72 2.56 12.62 -7.16
N GLY A 73 3.87 12.80 -7.06
CA GLY A 73 4.73 12.07 -6.12
C GLY A 73 5.50 10.90 -6.72
N ASN A 74 6.08 10.06 -5.86
CA ASN A 74 7.07 9.04 -6.24
C ASN A 74 6.54 8.03 -7.27
N ALA A 75 5.29 7.57 -7.14
CA ALA A 75 4.68 6.66 -8.12
C ALA A 75 4.61 7.28 -9.54
N VAL A 76 4.31 8.58 -9.64
CA VAL A 76 4.30 9.30 -10.92
C VAL A 76 5.72 9.46 -11.46
N LYS A 77 6.67 9.85 -10.60
CA LYS A 77 8.07 10.00 -10.99
C LYS A 77 8.66 8.69 -11.56
N ARG A 78 8.41 7.57 -10.88
CA ARG A 78 8.85 6.24 -11.34
C ARG A 78 8.22 5.86 -12.67
N LEU A 79 6.94 6.18 -12.89
CA LEU A 79 6.29 5.96 -14.19
C LEU A 79 6.93 6.82 -15.28
N GLN A 80 7.19 8.11 -15.00
CA GLN A 80 7.82 9.02 -15.95
C GLN A 80 9.21 8.54 -16.35
N GLU A 81 10.04 8.14 -15.38
CA GLU A 81 11.36 7.54 -15.62
C GLU A 81 11.26 6.27 -16.48
N ALA A 82 10.34 5.36 -16.17
CA ALA A 82 10.14 4.12 -16.94
C ALA A 82 9.66 4.36 -18.39
N LEU A 83 8.98 5.48 -18.62
CA LEU A 83 8.51 5.90 -19.95
C LEU A 83 9.53 6.81 -20.67
N GLY A 84 10.64 7.18 -20.04
CA GLY A 84 11.64 8.09 -20.62
C GLY A 84 11.17 9.54 -20.76
N ILE A 85 10.25 9.98 -19.90
CA ILE A 85 9.66 11.34 -19.90
C ILE A 85 9.86 12.09 -18.58
N GLY A 86 10.84 11.64 -17.77
CA GLY A 86 11.18 12.18 -16.45
C GLY A 86 12.29 13.20 -16.48
#